data_AF-D4KVL7-F1
#
_entry.id   AF-D4KVL7-F1
#
_cell.length_a   1.000
_cell.length_b   1.000
_cell.length_c   1.000
_cell.angle_alpha   90.00
_cell.angle_beta   90.00
_cell.angle_gamma   90.00
#
_symmetry.space_group_name_H-M   'P 1'
#
loop_
_entity.id
_entity.type
_entity.pdbx_description
1 polymer ?
#
loop_
_entity_poly.entity_id
_entity_poly.type
_entity_poly.pdbx_seq_one_letter_code
_entity_poly.pdbx_strand_id
1 'polypeptide(L)'
;MMLPKNFVPLDPDMTKNKYPSEHRPETILTDETGTINLMFQYMEGEVSDATIENFRSQIFGMMKRVNPGIKEREIGSVDVLGKKIAYVEFSNPAMDGKLYNLMFYLAVKGQPLMGSFNCRTKEMKYWRPVAFEMIQSIETVETIE
;
A
#
# COMPACT_ATOMS: atom_id res chain seq x y z
N MET A 1 2.48 -3.08 -12.73
CA MET A 1 2.78 -1.82 -12.02
C MET A 1 4.19 -1.40 -12.39
N MET A 2 4.35 -0.17 -12.89
CA MET A 2 5.66 0.43 -13.13
C MET A 2 6.23 1.01 -11.84
N LEU A 3 7.53 0.85 -11.64
CA LEU A 3 8.25 1.30 -10.45
C LEU A 3 9.49 2.13 -10.82
N PRO A 4 9.96 3.02 -9.95
CA PRO A 4 11.27 3.65 -10.11
C PRO A 4 12.38 2.59 -10.22
N LYS A 5 13.33 2.79 -11.14
CA LYS A 5 14.37 1.79 -11.47
C LYS A 5 15.29 1.40 -10.31
N ASN A 6 15.38 2.25 -9.30
CA ASN A 6 16.24 2.06 -8.12
C ASN A 6 15.53 1.34 -6.97
N PHE A 7 14.28 0.89 -7.15
CA PHE A 7 13.60 0.07 -6.15
C PHE A 7 14.12 -1.36 -6.21
N VAL A 8 14.52 -1.89 -5.07
CA VAL A 8 15.05 -3.25 -4.91
C VAL A 8 14.28 -3.97 -3.80
N PRO A 9 14.24 -5.32 -3.80
CA PRO A 9 13.73 -6.06 -2.66
C PRO A 9 14.44 -5.67 -1.37
N LEU A 10 13.68 -5.46 -0.30
CA LEU A 10 14.25 -5.17 1.02
C LEU A 10 14.96 -6.42 1.54
N ASP A 11 16.21 -6.23 1.97
CA ASP A 11 17.02 -7.32 2.52
C ASP A 11 16.30 -8.04 3.68
N PRO A 12 16.41 -9.39 3.82
CA PRO A 12 15.70 -10.13 4.86
C PRO A 12 16.00 -9.69 6.29
N ASP A 13 17.24 -9.31 6.62
CA ASP A 13 17.62 -8.88 7.96
C ASP A 13 17.04 -7.50 8.27
N MET A 14 17.09 -6.60 7.28
CA MET A 14 16.42 -5.30 7.35
C MET A 14 14.90 -5.43 7.45
N THR A 15 14.31 -6.39 6.73
CA THR A 15 12.89 -6.71 6.78
C THR A 15 12.47 -7.12 8.18
N LYS A 16 13.25 -7.99 8.84
CA LYS A 16 12.96 -8.44 10.20
C LYS A 16 13.02 -7.32 11.23
N ASN A 17 14.00 -6.44 11.10
CA ASN A 17 14.14 -5.31 12.01
C ASN A 17 13.00 -4.29 11.83
N LYS A 18 12.65 -3.98 10.58
CA LYS A 18 11.66 -2.94 10.25
C LYS A 18 10.21 -3.42 10.38
N TYR A 19 9.97 -4.71 10.12
CA TYR A 19 8.67 -5.36 10.20
C TYR A 19 8.79 -6.59 11.10
N PRO A 20 8.88 -6.41 12.43
CA PRO A 20 9.15 -7.51 13.37
C PRO A 20 8.01 -8.53 13.49
N SER A 21 6.81 -8.19 13.01
CA SER A 21 5.69 -9.14 12.94
C SER A 21 6.03 -10.33 12.03
N GLU A 22 5.68 -11.54 12.45
CA GLU A 22 5.74 -12.71 11.57
C GLU A 22 4.67 -12.67 10.46
N HIS A 23 3.62 -11.85 10.63
CA HIS A 23 2.63 -11.55 9.59
C HIS A 23 3.05 -10.38 8.68
N ARG A 24 4.35 -10.26 8.39
CA ARG A 24 4.88 -9.20 7.52
C ARG A 24 4.52 -9.47 6.04
N PRO A 25 4.36 -8.43 5.20
CA PRO A 25 4.09 -8.59 3.78
C PRO A 25 5.17 -9.43 3.08
N GLU A 26 4.77 -10.29 2.15
CA GLU A 26 5.68 -11.17 1.42
C GLU A 26 6.61 -10.41 0.46
N THR A 27 6.12 -9.33 -0.14
CA THR A 27 6.89 -8.50 -1.06
C THR A 27 7.04 -7.10 -0.49
N ILE A 28 8.29 -6.73 -0.18
CA ILE A 28 8.66 -5.38 0.24
C ILE A 28 9.77 -4.90 -0.69
N LEU A 29 9.51 -3.82 -1.41
CA LEU A 29 10.47 -3.12 -2.25
C LEU A 29 10.84 -1.80 -1.58
N THR A 30 12.08 -1.38 -1.71
CA THR A 30 12.57 -0.14 -1.12
C THR A 30 13.55 0.59 -2.03
N ASP A 31 13.71 1.88 -1.81
CA ASP A 31 14.80 2.63 -2.41
C ASP A 31 16.16 2.27 -1.78
N GLU A 32 17.25 2.73 -2.38
CA GLU A 32 18.62 2.46 -1.91
C GLU A 32 18.87 2.88 -0.44
N THR A 33 18.10 3.84 0.08
CA THR A 33 18.24 4.30 1.47
C THR A 33 17.39 3.52 2.48
N GLY A 34 16.50 2.63 2.03
CA GLY A 34 15.61 1.89 2.91
C GLY A 34 14.47 2.74 3.51
N THR A 35 14.23 3.95 3.01
CA THR A 35 13.32 4.93 3.65
C THR A 35 11.98 5.05 2.95
N ILE A 36 11.93 4.72 1.66
CA ILE A 36 10.73 4.66 0.85
C ILE A 36 10.42 3.19 0.59
N ASN A 37 9.18 2.77 0.82
CA ASN A 37 8.83 1.35 0.75
C ASN A 37 7.53 1.16 0.01
N LEU A 38 7.46 0.09 -0.77
CA LEU A 38 6.29 -0.39 -1.45
C LEU A 38 6.08 -1.85 -1.06
N MET A 39 4.88 -2.18 -0.59
CA MET A 39 4.55 -3.52 -0.11
C MET A 39 3.30 -4.03 -0.79
N PHE A 40 3.23 -5.35 -1.01
CA PHE A 40 2.06 -6.04 -1.53
C PHE A 40 1.75 -7.28 -0.69
N GLN A 41 0.47 -7.51 -0.45
CA GLN A 41 -0.01 -8.66 0.31
C GLN A 41 -1.44 -9.02 -0.09
N TYR A 42 -1.68 -10.30 -0.36
CA TYR A 42 -3.05 -10.83 -0.45
C TYR A 42 -3.68 -10.90 0.94
N MET A 43 -4.93 -10.49 1.01
CA MET A 43 -5.71 -10.44 2.23
C MET A 43 -6.79 -11.53 2.19
N GLU A 44 -7.20 -12.01 3.36
CA GLU A 44 -8.36 -12.90 3.46
C GLU A 44 -9.65 -12.16 3.13
N GLY A 45 -10.57 -12.86 2.46
CA GLY A 45 -11.89 -12.37 2.10
C GLY A 45 -12.18 -12.47 0.60
N GLU A 46 -13.41 -12.12 0.24
CA GLU A 46 -13.89 -12.08 -1.15
C GLU A 46 -14.36 -10.67 -1.48
N VAL A 47 -13.87 -10.14 -2.60
CA VAL A 47 -14.17 -8.80 -3.07
C VAL A 47 -14.34 -8.77 -4.58
N SER A 48 -15.12 -7.81 -5.05
CA SER A 48 -15.21 -7.40 -6.44
C SER A 48 -14.89 -5.91 -6.54
N ASP A 49 -14.80 -5.40 -7.77
CA ASP A 49 -14.61 -3.97 -7.98
C ASP A 49 -15.76 -3.15 -7.36
N ALA A 50 -16.97 -3.71 -7.26
CA ALA A 50 -18.09 -3.05 -6.59
C ALA A 50 -17.96 -2.99 -5.06
N THR A 51 -17.24 -3.94 -4.44
CA THR A 51 -17.16 -4.04 -2.97
C THR A 51 -15.81 -3.60 -2.39
N ILE A 52 -14.80 -3.33 -3.23
CA ILE A 52 -13.44 -3.03 -2.78
C ILE A 52 -13.32 -1.78 -1.90
N GLU A 53 -14.15 -0.76 -2.14
CA GLU A 53 -14.20 0.44 -1.28
C GLU A 53 -14.73 0.12 0.11
N ASN A 54 -15.75 -0.75 0.21
CA ASN A 54 -16.28 -1.19 1.50
C ASN A 54 -15.24 -2.00 2.27
N PHE A 55 -14.53 -2.89 1.59
CA PHE A 55 -13.42 -3.64 2.16
C PHE A 55 -12.34 -2.70 2.71
N ARG A 56 -11.89 -1.71 1.91
CA ARG A 56 -10.95 -0.67 2.35
C ARG A 56 -11.43 0.04 3.61
N SER A 57 -12.70 0.46 3.67
CA SER A 57 -13.27 1.14 4.85
C SER A 57 -13.24 0.26 6.10
N GLN A 58 -13.54 -1.03 5.98
CA GLN A 58 -13.55 -1.97 7.11
C GLN A 58 -12.13 -2.18 7.65
N ILE A 59 -11.16 -2.49 6.78
CA ILE A 59 -9.76 -2.70 7.15
C ILE A 59 -9.17 -1.44 7.76
N PHE A 60 -9.33 -0.29 7.11
CA PHE A 60 -8.79 0.96 7.64
C PHE A 60 -9.46 1.38 8.95
N GLY A 61 -10.77 1.13 9.10
CA GLY A 61 -11.49 1.34 10.36
C GLY A 61 -10.92 0.50 11.50
N MET A 62 -10.55 -0.76 11.24
CA MET A 62 -9.88 -1.61 12.21
C MET A 62 -8.48 -1.10 12.56
N MET A 63 -7.69 -0.70 11.56
CA MET A 63 -6.35 -0.14 11.79
C MET A 63 -6.40 1.11 12.67
N LYS A 64 -7.36 2.02 12.46
CA LYS A 64 -7.55 3.21 13.30
C LYS A 64 -7.87 2.87 14.76
N ARG A 65 -8.62 1.79 15.01
CA ARG A 65 -8.90 1.33 16.39
C ARG A 65 -7.65 0.78 17.08
N VAL A 66 -6.81 0.05 16.35
CA VAL A 66 -5.59 -0.57 16.87
C VAL A 66 -4.46 0.46 17.06
N ASN A 67 -4.38 1.45 16.16
CA ASN A 67 -3.38 2.51 16.21
C ASN A 67 -4.02 3.91 16.31
N PRO A 68 -4.29 4.42 17.53
CA PRO A 68 -4.85 5.75 17.75
C PRO A 68 -3.99 6.92 17.22
N GLY A 69 -2.71 6.66 16.90
CA GLY A 69 -1.80 7.65 16.32
C GLY A 69 -2.04 7.92 14.83
N ILE A 70 -2.90 7.14 14.16
CA ILE A 70 -3.25 7.35 12.76
C ILE A 70 -4.02 8.66 12.59
N LYS A 71 -3.52 9.51 11.69
CA LYS A 71 -4.20 10.72 11.20
C LYS A 71 -4.56 10.51 9.74
N GLU A 72 -5.84 10.20 9.50
CA GLU A 72 -6.44 10.12 8.17
C GLU A 72 -6.28 11.44 7.41
N ARG A 73 -6.05 11.36 6.10
CA ARG A 73 -5.86 12.51 5.24
C ARG A 73 -6.86 12.53 4.08
N GLU A 74 -6.91 11.46 3.31
CA GLU A 74 -7.75 11.38 2.12
C GLU A 74 -8.22 9.94 1.92
N ILE A 75 -9.47 9.77 1.50
CA ILE A 75 -10.05 8.49 1.11
C ILE A 75 -10.64 8.68 -0.27
N GLY A 76 -10.35 7.75 -1.18
CA GLY A 76 -10.87 7.82 -2.53
C GLY A 76 -10.77 6.50 -3.28
N SER A 77 -11.00 6.58 -4.57
CA SER A 77 -10.77 5.50 -5.53
C SER A 77 -10.33 6.08 -6.87
N VAL A 78 -9.63 5.26 -7.65
CA VAL A 78 -9.30 5.54 -9.05
C VAL A 78 -9.75 4.36 -9.91
N ASP A 79 -10.15 4.65 -11.14
CA ASP A 79 -10.45 3.62 -12.15
C ASP A 79 -9.28 3.55 -13.12
N VAL A 80 -8.61 2.40 -13.19
CA VAL A 80 -7.43 2.14 -14.03
C VAL A 80 -7.77 1.00 -14.98
N LEU A 81 -7.94 1.29 -16.27
CA LEU A 81 -8.28 0.27 -17.29
C LEU A 81 -9.53 -0.57 -16.93
N GLY A 82 -10.56 0.09 -16.37
CA GLY A 82 -11.79 -0.58 -15.91
C GLY A 82 -11.65 -1.27 -14.54
N LYS A 83 -10.48 -1.23 -13.93
CA LYS A 83 -10.22 -1.74 -12.59
C LYS A 83 -10.41 -0.67 -11.53
N LYS A 84 -11.33 -0.88 -10.60
CA LYS A 84 -11.47 0.01 -9.45
C LYS A 84 -10.40 -0.28 -8.40
N ILE A 85 -9.64 0.76 -8.04
CA ILE A 85 -8.62 0.73 -6.99
C ILE A 85 -9.02 1.71 -5.89
N ALA A 86 -9.42 1.19 -4.73
CA ALA A 86 -9.74 2.01 -3.56
C ALA A 86 -8.47 2.37 -2.80
N TYR A 87 -8.35 3.61 -2.31
CA TYR A 87 -7.18 4.03 -1.53
C TYR A 87 -7.54 4.83 -0.28
N VAL A 88 -6.56 4.90 0.62
CA VAL A 88 -6.55 5.80 1.77
C VAL A 88 -5.14 6.34 2.01
N GLU A 89 -5.07 7.66 2.20
CA GLU A 89 -3.89 8.37 2.67
C GLU A 89 -4.01 8.65 4.16
N PHE A 90 -2.94 8.40 4.89
CA PHE A 90 -2.87 8.73 6.31
C PHE A 90 -1.42 8.91 6.75
N SER A 91 -1.26 9.32 7.98
CA SER A 91 0.06 9.40 8.61
C SER A 91 0.03 8.84 10.02
N ASN A 92 1.13 8.26 10.46
CA ASN A 92 1.27 7.71 11.81
C ASN A 92 2.67 7.97 12.36
N PRO A 93 2.83 8.02 13.69
CA PRO A 93 4.13 7.95 14.33
C PRO A 93 4.84 6.63 13.98
N ALA A 94 6.16 6.70 13.81
CA ALA A 94 7.08 5.59 13.65
C ALA A 94 8.36 5.88 14.45
N MET A 95 9.26 4.89 14.58
CA MET A 95 10.50 5.05 15.36
C MET A 95 11.33 6.27 14.92
N ASP A 96 11.46 6.49 13.61
CA ASP A 96 12.27 7.58 13.04
C ASP A 96 11.45 8.85 12.70
N GLY A 97 10.31 9.05 13.38
CA GLY A 97 9.48 10.24 13.24
C GLY A 97 8.07 9.94 12.72
N LYS A 98 7.67 10.58 11.61
CA LYS A 98 6.31 10.46 11.08
C LYS A 98 6.33 9.94 9.65
N LEU A 99 5.54 8.90 9.39
CA LEU A 99 5.38 8.32 8.07
C LEU A 99 4.13 8.86 7.41
N TYR A 100 4.25 9.15 6.11
CA TYR A 100 3.14 9.23 5.19
C TYR A 100 2.90 7.84 4.61
N ASN A 101 1.65 7.43 4.51
CA ASN A 101 1.24 6.17 3.92
C ASN A 101 0.13 6.40 2.89
N LEU A 102 0.23 5.69 1.78
CA LEU A 102 -0.83 5.52 0.79
C LEU A 102 -1.10 4.01 0.70
N MET A 103 -2.21 3.56 1.27
CA MET A 103 -2.67 2.18 1.13
C MET A 103 -3.71 2.12 0.02
N PHE A 104 -3.63 1.09 -0.83
CA PHE A 104 -4.54 0.88 -1.93
C PHE A 104 -4.96 -0.59 -2.03
N TYR A 105 -6.15 -0.82 -2.58
CA TYR A 105 -6.83 -2.10 -2.57
C TYR A 105 -7.47 -2.33 -3.93
N LEU A 106 -7.32 -3.55 -4.46
CA LEU A 106 -7.94 -3.98 -5.71
C LEU A 106 -8.33 -5.45 -5.62
N ALA A 107 -9.40 -5.83 -6.31
CA ALA A 107 -9.82 -7.23 -6.40
C ALA A 107 -8.96 -7.96 -7.45
N VAL A 108 -8.38 -9.11 -7.14
CA VAL A 108 -7.65 -9.95 -8.12
C VAL A 108 -8.20 -11.36 -7.99
N LYS A 109 -8.83 -11.87 -9.06
CA LYS A 109 -9.50 -13.18 -9.07
C LYS A 109 -10.46 -13.38 -7.86
N GLY A 110 -11.20 -12.33 -7.51
CA GLY A 110 -12.14 -12.34 -6.37
C GLY A 110 -11.50 -12.14 -5.00
N GLN A 111 -10.16 -12.09 -4.89
CA GLN A 111 -9.45 -11.90 -3.63
C GLN A 111 -8.95 -10.45 -3.48
N PRO A 112 -8.91 -9.88 -2.26
CA PRO A 112 -8.35 -8.57 -2.03
C PRO A 112 -6.82 -8.60 -2.07
N LEU A 113 -6.24 -7.81 -2.97
CA LEU A 113 -4.83 -7.45 -2.93
C LEU A 113 -4.69 -6.09 -2.25
N MET A 114 -3.88 -6.02 -1.19
CA MET A 114 -3.48 -4.77 -0.56
C MET A 114 -2.09 -4.39 -1.05
N GLY A 115 -1.97 -3.17 -1.55
CA GLY A 115 -0.68 -2.50 -1.74
C GLY A 115 -0.52 -1.35 -0.77
N SER A 116 0.72 -1.03 -0.40
CA SER A 116 0.99 0.16 0.41
C SER A 116 2.32 0.80 0.05
N PHE A 117 2.30 2.11 -0.09
CA PHE A 117 3.47 2.95 -0.23
C PHE A 117 3.68 3.72 1.06
N ASN A 118 4.92 3.83 1.54
CA ASN A 118 5.26 4.76 2.62
C ASN A 118 6.58 5.50 2.38
N CYS A 119 6.65 6.72 2.91
CA CYS A 119 7.85 7.54 2.98
C CYS A 119 7.79 8.43 4.24
N ARG A 120 8.85 9.17 4.55
CA ARG A 120 8.77 10.16 5.64
C ARG A 120 7.83 11.29 5.22
N THR A 121 7.06 11.84 6.17
CA THR A 121 6.10 12.91 5.87
C THR A 121 6.75 14.14 5.22
N LYS A 122 8.02 14.44 5.54
CA LYS A 122 8.78 15.55 4.94
C LYS A 122 9.01 15.38 3.43
N GLU A 123 8.95 14.15 2.91
CA GLU A 123 9.23 13.79 1.52
C GLU A 123 7.95 13.59 0.70
N MET A 124 6.79 13.56 1.38
CA MET A 124 5.47 13.34 0.80
C MET A 124 5.16 14.24 -0.40
N LYS A 125 5.57 15.51 -0.37
CA LYS A 125 5.31 16.45 -1.48
C LYS A 125 5.97 16.02 -2.79
N TYR A 126 7.06 15.25 -2.73
CA TYR A 126 7.76 14.71 -3.89
C TYR A 126 7.24 13.32 -4.27
N TRP A 127 6.97 12.49 -3.26
CA TRP A 127 6.62 11.09 -3.48
C TRP A 127 5.14 10.81 -3.70
N ARG A 128 4.23 11.64 -3.21
CA ARG A 128 2.79 11.43 -3.42
C ARG A 128 2.43 11.37 -4.91
N PRO A 129 2.85 12.33 -5.77
CA PRO A 129 2.56 12.23 -7.21
C PRO A 129 3.11 10.94 -7.82
N VAL A 130 4.36 10.57 -7.49
CA VAL A 130 4.98 9.33 -7.97
C VAL A 130 4.19 8.10 -7.52
N ALA A 131 3.73 8.06 -6.26
CA ALA A 131 2.96 6.95 -5.74
C ALA A 131 1.61 6.76 -6.47
N PHE A 132 0.94 7.86 -6.82
CA PHE A 132 -0.27 7.80 -7.63
C PHE A 132 0.01 7.43 -9.10
N GLU A 133 1.12 7.86 -9.70
CA GLU A 133 1.54 7.39 -11.03
C GLU A 133 1.82 5.88 -11.03
N MET A 134 2.45 5.37 -9.96
CA MET A 134 2.63 3.92 -9.82
C MET A 134 1.26 3.23 -9.78
N ILE A 135 0.28 3.71 -9.00
CA ILE A 135 -1.08 3.13 -8.95
C ILE A 135 -1.76 3.19 -10.33
N GLN A 136 -1.65 4.31 -11.04
CA GLN A 136 -2.23 4.46 -12.39
C GLN A 136 -1.60 3.53 -13.44
N SER A 137 -0.40 3.01 -13.18
CA SER A 137 0.29 2.04 -14.04
C SER A 137 0.00 0.57 -13.69
N ILE A 138 -0.98 0.31 -12.83
CA ILE A 138 -1.36 -1.05 -12.47
C ILE A 138 -2.13 -1.68 -13.64
N GLU A 139 -1.67 -2.87 -14.03
CA GLU A 139 -2.30 -3.71 -15.03
C GLU A 139 -2.50 -5.09 -14.40
N THR A 140 -3.70 -5.64 -14.54
CA THR A 140 -4.01 -7.01 -14.13
C THR A 140 -3.87 -7.93 -15.33
N VAL A 141 -2.98 -8.93 -15.25
CA VAL A 141 -2.85 -9.95 -16.29
C VAL A 141 -3.76 -11.11 -15.93
N GLU A 142 -4.79 -11.33 -16.75
CA GLU A 142 -5.55 -12.58 -16.69
C GLU A 142 -4.73 -13.67 -17.38
N THR A 143 -4.12 -14.56 -16.60
CA THR A 143 -3.59 -15.80 -17.17
C THR A 143 -4.77 -16.66 -17.56
N ILE A 144 -4.99 -16.85 -18.86
CA ILE A 144 -5.90 -17.86 -19.39
C ILE A 144 -5.26 -19.21 -19.06
N GLU A 145 -5.87 -19.97 -18.15
CA GLU A 145 -5.55 -21.39 -17.92
C GLU A 145 -6.13 -22.26 -19.02
#